data_AF-A0A7N2L494-F1
#
_entry.id   AF-A0A7N2L494-F1
#
_cell.length_a   1.000
_cell.length_b   1.000
_cell.length_c   1.000
_cell.angle_alpha   90.00
_cell.angle_beta   90.00
_cell.angle_gamma   90.00
#
_symmetry.space_group_name_H-M   'P 1'
#
loop_
_entity.id
_entity.type
_entity.pdbx_description
1 polymer ?
#
loop_
_entity_poly.entity_id
_entity_poly.type
_entity_poly.pdbx_seq_one_letter_code
_entity_poly.pdbx_strand_id
1 'polypeptide(L)'
;MINDLKYSSRERRVVGLDYKNTPTGKVLILCIGADCLIIKLSCLDCVPKTLKQFLADETYCFLGKGMSNIVQALQSDDIQCGTGIDVGYLFARILRKPNIEGYGLKELADEVGMHIEEPIGECPDWNARVFSME
;
A
#
# COMPACT_ATOMS: atom_id res chain seq x y z
N MET A 1 -20.18 -12.62 22.17
CA MET A 1 -19.25 -11.48 22.21
C MET A 1 -18.91 -11.01 20.78
N ILE A 2 -19.93 -10.80 19.94
CA ILE A 2 -19.80 -10.47 18.49
C ILE A 2 -20.46 -9.11 18.17
N ASN A 3 -20.98 -8.40 19.19
CA ASN A 3 -21.83 -7.23 18.99
C ASN A 3 -21.11 -5.87 19.06
N ASP A 4 -19.78 -5.81 19.20
CA ASP A 4 -19.06 -4.54 19.36
C ASP A 4 -18.39 -4.00 18.08
N LEU A 5 -18.64 -4.59 16.91
CA LEU A 5 -18.14 -4.07 15.62
C LEU A 5 -19.17 -3.26 14.83
N LYS A 6 -20.30 -2.88 15.46
CA LYS A 6 -21.13 -1.77 14.98
C LYS A 6 -20.65 -0.46 15.61
N TYR A 7 -19.39 -0.11 15.41
CA TYR A 7 -18.90 1.23 15.73
C TYR A 7 -19.31 2.15 14.57
N SER A 8 -20.33 2.96 14.83
CA SER A 8 -20.68 4.13 14.02
C SER A 8 -19.44 5.00 13.79
N SER A 9 -18.86 4.94 12.60
CA SER A 9 -17.88 5.88 12.08
C SER A 9 -17.96 5.79 10.56
N ARG A 10 -17.80 6.89 9.83
CA ARG A 10 -17.69 6.87 8.36
C ARG A 10 -16.82 5.68 7.96
N GLU A 11 -17.35 4.76 7.16
CA GLU A 11 -16.62 3.57 6.73
C GLU A 11 -15.32 4.06 6.08
N ARG A 12 -14.19 3.91 6.77
CA ARG A 12 -12.90 4.40 6.26
C ARG A 12 -12.63 3.65 4.98
N ARG A 13 -12.35 4.40 3.92
CA ARG A 13 -12.12 3.80 2.60
C ARG A 13 -10.72 3.19 2.59
N VAL A 14 -10.65 1.88 2.45
CA VAL A 14 -9.39 1.15 2.41
C VAL A 14 -8.79 1.24 1.01
N VAL A 15 -7.50 1.55 0.93
CA VAL A 15 -6.74 1.66 -0.31
C VAL A 15 -5.45 0.87 -0.12
N GLY A 16 -5.19 -0.10 -1.00
CA GLY A 16 -3.87 -0.75 -1.08
C GLY A 16 -2.84 0.27 -1.56
N LEU A 17 -1.68 0.33 -0.90
CA LEU A 17 -0.62 1.26 -1.22
C LEU A 17 0.72 0.54 -1.24
N ASP A 18 1.46 0.73 -2.34
CA ASP A 18 2.86 0.35 -2.44
C ASP A 18 3.67 1.49 -3.06
N TYR A 19 4.96 1.54 -2.73
CA TYR A 19 5.87 2.59 -3.17
C TYR A 19 7.21 2.00 -3.59
N LYS A 20 7.55 2.17 -4.87
CA LYS A 20 8.86 1.77 -5.40
C LYS A 20 9.77 2.99 -5.44
N ASN A 21 10.88 2.89 -4.72
CA ASN A 21 11.92 3.90 -4.67
C ASN A 21 13.24 3.28 -5.13
N THR A 22 13.54 3.42 -6.42
CA THR A 22 14.81 3.01 -7.02
C THR A 22 15.69 4.23 -7.25
N PRO A 23 17.01 4.06 -7.50
CA PRO A 23 17.90 5.19 -7.74
C PRO A 23 17.47 6.15 -8.86
N THR A 24 16.70 5.67 -9.84
CA THR A 24 16.27 6.45 -11.00
C THR A 24 14.75 6.44 -11.25
N GLY A 25 13.97 5.86 -10.34
CA GLY A 25 12.53 5.65 -10.51
C GLY A 25 11.76 5.75 -9.20
N LYS A 26 10.68 6.53 -9.22
CA LYS A 26 9.72 6.63 -8.12
C LYS A 26 8.33 6.32 -8.62
N VAL A 27 7.73 5.27 -8.08
CA VAL A 27 6.41 4.78 -8.52
C VAL A 27 5.52 4.59 -7.32
N LEU A 28 4.36 5.25 -7.33
CA LEU A 28 3.29 5.07 -6.37
C LEU A 28 2.23 4.15 -6.99
N ILE A 29 1.84 3.11 -6.27
CA ILE A 29 0.80 2.17 -6.67
C ILE A 29 -0.34 2.28 -5.67
N LEU A 30 -1.55 2.54 -6.17
CA LEU A 30 -2.77 2.64 -5.37
C LEU A 30 -3.78 1.63 -5.90
N CYS A 31 -4.35 0.78 -5.05
CA CYS A 31 -5.34 -0.20 -5.44
C CYS A 31 -6.64 -0.06 -4.63
N ILE A 32 -7.78 -0.05 -5.33
CA ILE A 32 -9.11 0.04 -4.75
C ILE A 32 -9.95 -1.07 -5.38
N GLY A 33 -10.32 -2.08 -4.58
CA GLY A 33 -11.00 -3.26 -5.10
C GLY A 33 -10.11 -3.99 -6.11
N ALA A 34 -10.59 -4.12 -7.35
CA ALA A 34 -9.87 -4.78 -8.44
C ALA A 34 -9.07 -3.82 -9.32
N ASP A 35 -9.20 -2.51 -9.10
CA ASP A 35 -8.58 -1.49 -9.94
C ASP A 35 -7.31 -0.96 -9.27
N CYS A 36 -6.23 -0.86 -10.04
CA CYS A 36 -4.97 -0.26 -9.59
C CYS A 36 -4.59 0.94 -10.47
N LEU A 37 -4.15 2.00 -9.82
CA LEU A 37 -3.58 3.19 -10.41
C LEU A 37 -2.08 3.20 -10.14
N ILE A 38 -1.28 3.18 -11.21
CA ILE A 38 0.19 3.24 -11.16
C ILE A 38 0.62 4.64 -11.59
N ILE A 39 1.30 5.36 -10.70
CA ILE A 39 1.73 6.74 -10.91
C ILE A 39 3.25 6.80 -10.84
N LYS A 40 3.90 7.10 -11.96
CA LYS A 40 5.34 7.31 -12.00
C LYS A 40 5.68 8.74 -11.60
N LEU A 41 5.95 8.95 -10.31
CA LEU A 41 6.26 10.26 -9.74
C LEU A 41 7.50 10.91 -10.38
N SER A 42 8.50 10.10 -10.76
CA SER A 42 9.71 10.62 -11.41
C SER A 42 9.49 11.16 -12.83
N CYS A 43 8.31 10.94 -13.42
CA CYS A 43 7.92 11.52 -14.71
C CYS A 43 7.01 12.74 -14.58
N LEU A 44 6.73 13.20 -13.36
CA LEU A 44 5.91 14.38 -13.11
C LEU A 44 6.83 15.58 -12.86
N ASP A 45 6.54 16.72 -13.48
CA ASP A 45 7.23 17.98 -13.16
C ASP A 45 7.02 18.38 -11.69
N CYS A 46 5.82 18.10 -11.17
CA CYS A 46 5.47 18.23 -9.77
C CYS A 46 4.37 17.23 -9.39
N VAL A 47 4.33 16.85 -8.12
CA VAL A 47 3.28 15.96 -7.60
C VAL A 47 1.95 16.74 -7.55
N PRO A 48 0.86 16.27 -8.20
CA PRO A 48 -0.42 16.96 -8.24
C PRO A 48 -0.98 17.22 -6.84
N LYS A 49 -1.50 18.44 -6.61
CA LYS A 49 -2.11 18.83 -5.33
C LYS A 49 -3.23 17.87 -4.91
N THR A 50 -4.03 17.42 -5.86
CA THR A 50 -5.11 16.46 -5.63
C THR A 50 -4.60 15.12 -5.09
N LEU A 51 -3.46 14.62 -5.60
CA LEU A 51 -2.83 13.41 -5.10
C LEU A 51 -2.29 13.59 -3.67
N LYS A 52 -1.63 14.72 -3.40
CA LYS A 52 -1.16 15.03 -2.03
C LYS A 52 -2.32 15.11 -1.03
N GLN A 53 -3.41 15.79 -1.42
CA GLN A 53 -4.61 15.91 -0.60
C GLN A 53 -5.26 14.55 -0.35
N PHE A 54 -5.35 13.70 -1.38
CA PHE A 54 -5.89 12.35 -1.25
C PHE A 54 -5.08 11.48 -0.27
N LEU A 55 -3.75 11.49 -0.39
CA LEU A 55 -2.87 10.71 0.49
C LEU A 55 -2.87 11.23 1.94
N ALA A 56 -3.08 12.53 2.14
CA ALA A 56 -3.17 13.15 3.46
C ALA A 56 -4.56 13.02 4.11
N ASP A 57 -5.59 12.57 3.39
CA ASP A 57 -6.96 12.49 3.90
C ASP A 57 -7.16 11.32 4.87
N GLU A 58 -7.34 11.62 6.16
CA GLU A 58 -7.53 10.65 7.25
C GLU A 58 -8.89 9.91 7.20
N THR A 59 -9.76 10.25 6.25
CA THR A 59 -10.96 9.45 5.95
C THR A 59 -10.65 8.19 5.14
N TYR A 60 -9.45 8.12 4.56
CA TYR A 60 -8.90 6.93 3.90
C TYR A 60 -7.92 6.19 4.82
N CYS A 61 -7.80 4.89 4.62
CA CYS A 61 -6.82 4.04 5.28
C CYS A 61 -5.98 3.34 4.23
N PHE A 62 -4.69 3.68 4.19
CA PHE A 62 -3.73 3.09 3.27
C PHE A 62 -3.10 1.84 3.89
N LEU A 63 -3.25 0.70 3.23
CA LEU A 63 -2.69 -0.59 3.65
C LEU A 63 -1.51 -0.95 2.75
N GLY A 64 -0.36 -1.20 3.36
CA GLY A 64 0.84 -1.64 2.64
C GLY A 64 1.69 -2.56 3.51
N LYS A 65 2.66 -3.23 2.90
CA LYS A 65 3.70 -3.98 3.63
C LYS A 65 4.94 -3.11 3.79
N GLY A 66 5.53 -3.07 4.98
CA GLY A 66 6.64 -2.17 5.29
C GLY A 66 6.19 -0.71 5.34
N MET A 67 4.97 -0.44 5.83
CA MET A 67 4.32 0.85 5.67
C MET A 67 5.10 2.01 6.32
N SER A 68 5.85 1.77 7.40
CA SER A 68 6.73 2.78 8.01
C SER A 68 7.77 3.32 7.03
N ASN A 69 8.40 2.44 6.26
CA ASN A 69 9.38 2.81 5.24
C ASN A 69 8.71 3.56 4.09
N ILE A 70 7.49 3.15 3.71
CA ILE A 70 6.73 3.82 2.66
C ILE A 70 6.36 5.25 3.08
N VAL A 71 5.83 5.45 4.30
CA VAL A 71 5.51 6.79 4.82
C VAL A 71 6.75 7.69 4.85
N GLN A 72 7.89 7.17 5.31
CA GLN A 72 9.14 7.93 5.32
C GLN A 72 9.61 8.32 3.91
N ALA A 73 9.47 7.41 2.94
CA ALA A 73 9.81 7.67 1.55
C ALA A 73 8.89 8.74 0.94
N LEU A 74 7.57 8.65 1.16
CA LEU A 74 6.61 9.66 0.72
C LEU A 74 6.89 11.03 1.33
N GLN A 75 7.23 11.10 2.62
CA GLN A 75 7.56 12.35 3.29
C GLN A 75 8.81 13.02 2.68
N SER A 76 9.80 12.23 2.28
CA SER A 76 10.99 12.72 1.57
C SER A 76 10.67 13.34 0.20
N ASP A 77 9.51 13.00 -0.36
CA ASP A 77 8.97 13.52 -1.63
C ASP A 77 7.91 14.63 -1.43
N ASP A 78 7.83 15.20 -0.22
CA ASP A 78 6.83 16.21 0.16
C ASP A 78 5.38 15.71 -0.06
N ILE A 79 5.16 14.43 0.24
CA ILE A 79 3.86 13.77 0.24
C ILE A 79 3.57 13.25 1.65
N GLN A 80 2.46 13.70 2.24
CA GLN A 80 2.00 13.21 3.54
C GLN A 80 1.09 12.01 3.35
N CYS A 81 1.19 11.03 4.25
CA CYS A 81 0.27 9.90 4.34
C CYS A 81 -0.52 10.01 5.64
N GLY A 82 -1.82 10.29 5.55
CA GLY A 82 -2.66 10.58 6.71
C GLY A 82 -2.88 9.37 7.62
N THR A 83 -3.17 8.20 7.04
CA THR A 83 -3.34 6.95 7.79
C THR A 83 -2.74 5.77 7.02
N GLY A 84 -1.48 5.44 7.32
CA GLY A 84 -0.80 4.24 6.82
C GLY A 84 -0.80 3.13 7.88
N ILE A 85 -1.24 1.93 7.50
CA ILE A 85 -1.23 0.76 8.38
C ILE A 85 -0.47 -0.38 7.71
N ASP A 86 0.45 -0.99 8.44
CA ASP A 86 1.15 -2.19 7.99
C ASP A 86 0.23 -3.42 8.03
N VAL A 87 0.14 -4.14 6.91
CA VAL A 87 -0.70 -5.33 6.79
C VAL A 87 -0.23 -6.45 7.72
N GLY A 88 1.07 -6.63 7.91
CA GLY A 88 1.62 -7.63 8.83
C GLY A 88 1.21 -7.36 10.27
N TYR A 89 1.31 -6.09 10.71
CA TYR A 89 0.83 -5.67 12.03
C TYR A 89 -0.68 -5.93 12.21
N LEU A 90 -1.48 -5.60 11.19
CA LEU A 90 -2.92 -5.81 11.23
C LEU A 90 -3.27 -7.30 11.36
N PHE A 91 -2.62 -8.16 10.57
CA PHE A 91 -2.81 -9.60 10.62
C PHE A 91 -2.39 -10.19 11.97
N ALA A 92 -1.21 -9.82 12.47
CA ALA A 92 -0.72 -10.28 13.77
C ALA A 92 -1.70 -9.96 14.91
N ARG A 93 -2.34 -8.79 14.85
CA ARG A 93 -3.38 -8.39 15.82
C ARG A 93 -4.70 -9.13 15.65
N ILE A 94 -5.20 -9.26 14.43
CA ILE A 94 -6.49 -9.91 14.15
C ILE A 94 -6.42 -11.40 14.45
N LEU A 95 -5.37 -12.07 13.97
CA LEU A 95 -5.15 -13.51 14.17
C LEU A 95 -4.57 -13.85 15.54
N ARG A 96 -4.20 -12.83 16.33
CA ARG A 96 -3.56 -12.97 17.65
C ARG A 96 -2.28 -13.81 17.60
N LYS A 97 -1.50 -13.65 16.54
CA LYS A 97 -0.24 -14.34 16.27
C LYS A 97 0.88 -13.30 16.06
N PRO A 98 1.53 -12.79 17.12
CA PRO A 98 2.54 -11.73 16.98
C PRO A 98 3.74 -12.14 16.10
N ASN A 99 4.03 -13.43 16.01
CA ASN A 99 5.13 -13.98 15.23
C ASN A 99 4.97 -13.85 13.71
N ILE A 100 3.77 -13.55 13.20
CA ILE A 100 3.54 -13.42 11.74
C ILE A 100 3.68 -11.97 11.24
N GLU A 101 3.92 -10.99 12.11
CA GLU A 101 4.01 -9.58 11.69
C GLU A 101 5.08 -9.37 10.60
N GLY A 102 6.17 -10.13 10.68
CA GLY A 102 7.27 -10.10 9.70
C GLY A 102 7.01 -10.84 8.39
N TYR A 103 5.92 -11.61 8.26
CA TYR A 103 5.65 -12.44 7.08
C TYR A 103 5.44 -11.60 5.82
N GLY A 104 5.82 -12.15 4.66
CA GLY A 104 5.50 -11.58 3.36
C GLY A 104 4.01 -11.67 3.04
N LEU A 105 3.58 -11.01 1.97
CA LEU A 105 2.15 -10.98 1.59
C LEU A 105 1.61 -12.38 1.29
N LYS A 106 2.42 -13.26 0.69
CA LYS A 106 2.02 -14.63 0.38
C LYS A 106 1.77 -15.44 1.64
N GLU A 107 2.72 -15.43 2.57
CA GLU A 107 2.60 -16.18 3.82
C GLU A 107 1.45 -15.63 4.69
N LEU A 108 1.21 -14.31 4.67
CA LEU A 108 0.05 -13.71 5.31
C LEU A 108 -1.27 -14.15 4.66
N ALA A 109 -1.32 -14.27 3.33
CA ALA A 109 -2.51 -14.74 2.62
C ALA A 109 -2.82 -16.22 2.91
N ASP A 110 -1.78 -17.05 2.99
CA ASP A 110 -1.91 -18.47 3.37
C ASP A 110 -2.50 -18.64 4.78
N GLU A 111 -2.16 -17.76 5.73
CA GLU A 111 -2.73 -17.76 7.10
C GLU A 111 -4.26 -17.57 7.14
N VAL A 112 -4.84 -17.01 6.08
CA VAL A 112 -6.29 -16.80 5.93
C VAL A 112 -6.92 -17.69 4.86
N GLY A 113 -6.18 -18.69 4.36
CA GLY A 113 -6.66 -19.61 3.32
C GLY A 113 -6.85 -18.95 1.95
N MET A 114 -6.19 -17.81 1.70
CA MET A 114 -6.13 -17.17 0.39
C MET A 114 -4.83 -17.55 -0.30
N HIS A 115 -4.92 -18.36 -1.34
CA HIS A 115 -3.75 -18.70 -2.13
C HIS A 115 -3.48 -17.60 -3.15
N ILE A 116 -2.45 -16.81 -2.87
CA ILE A 116 -1.86 -15.90 -3.84
C ILE A 116 -0.56 -16.51 -4.36
N GLU A 117 -0.42 -16.56 -5.68
CA GLU A 117 0.86 -16.90 -6.28
C GLU A 117 1.73 -15.64 -6.31
N GLU A 118 3.00 -15.80 -5.95
CA GLU A 118 3.97 -14.75 -6.25
C GLU A 118 4.08 -14.61 -7.77
N PRO A 119 4.16 -13.38 -8.29
CA PRO A 119 4.39 -13.17 -9.71
C PRO A 119 5.63 -13.96 -10.16
N ILE A 120 5.46 -14.81 -11.17
CA ILE A 120 6.57 -15.55 -11.78
C ILE A 120 7.20 -14.62 -12.84
N GLY A 121 8.43 -14.20 -12.60
CA GLY A 121 9.19 -13.38 -13.55
C GLY A 121 9.97 -12.27 -12.86
N GLU A 122 10.69 -11.48 -13.66
CA GLU A 122 11.33 -10.28 -13.17
C GLU A 122 10.29 -9.20 -12.87
N CYS A 123 10.52 -8.42 -11.82
CA CYS A 123 9.73 -7.20 -11.62
C CYS A 123 9.90 -6.29 -12.84
N PRO A 124 8.86 -5.51 -13.21
CA PRO A 124 9.00 -4.55 -14.30
C PRO A 124 10.15 -3.58 -13.99
N ASP A 125 10.83 -3.11 -15.05
CA ASP A 125 11.82 -2.05 -14.89
C ASP A 125 11.12 -0.78 -14.40
N TRP A 126 11.20 -0.53 -13.09
CA TRP A 126 10.61 0.65 -12.45
C TRP A 126 11.22 1.97 -12.96
N ASN A 127 12.34 1.91 -13.71
CA ASN A 127 12.97 3.05 -14.34
C ASN A 127 12.46 3.28 -15.79
N ALA A 128 11.80 2.30 -16.42
CA ALA A 128 11.31 2.39 -17.79
C ALA A 128 10.33 3.55 -17.99
N ARG A 129 10.51 4.36 -19.05
CA ARG A 129 9.65 5.53 -19.33
C ARG A 129 8.18 5.19 -19.53
N VAL A 130 7.92 4.02 -20.10
CA VAL A 130 6.58 3.47 -20.34
C VAL A 130 6.63 2.02 -19.89
N PHE A 131 5.67 1.58 -19.10
CA PHE A 131 5.51 0.17 -18.78
C PHE A 131 4.97 -0.55 -20.01
N SER A 132 5.68 -1.57 -20.48
CA SER A 132 5.15 -2.48 -21.50
C SER A 132 4.13 -3.43 -20.86
N MET A 133 3.04 -3.69 -21.58
CA MET A 133 2.24 -4.88 -21.35
C MET A 133 2.90 -5.98 -22.19
N GLU A 134 3.93 -6.62 -21.65
CA GLU A 134 4.40 -7.89 -22.22
C GLU A 134 3.48 -9.02 -21.82
#